data_AF-A0A3A9A3G0-F1
#
_entry.id   AF-A0A3A9A3G0-F1
#
_cell.length_a   1.000
_cell.length_b   1.000
_cell.length_c   1.000
_cell.angle_alpha   90.00
_cell.angle_beta   90.00
_cell.angle_gamma   90.00
#
_symmetry.space_group_name_H-M   'P 1'
#
loop_
_entity.id
_entity.type
_entity.pdbx_description
1 polymer ?
#
loop_
_entity_poly.entity_id
_entity_poly.type
_entity_poly.pdbx_seq_one_letter_code
_entity_poly.pdbx_strand_id
1 'polypeptide(L)' 'MRRKGSIKVNSSIFHYWVKYYDEPSEEYGIDGGRISKAMLKRDGEIVYNYDRGLDIAPADGDTDIALAILLKDYN' A
#
# COMPACT_ATOMS: atom_id res chain seq x y z
N MET A 1 1.90 -12.80 5.71
CA MET A 1 2.09 -11.92 6.90
C MET A 1 1.23 -10.65 6.84
N ARG A 2 1.12 -9.90 7.94
CA ARG A 2 0.45 -8.58 8.01
C ARG A 2 1.33 -7.57 8.73
N ARG A 3 1.37 -6.33 8.25
CA ARG A 3 2.07 -5.19 8.87
C ARG A 3 1.17 -3.97 8.87
N LYS A 4 1.36 -3.10 9.86
CA LYS A 4 0.74 -1.79 9.94
C LYS A 4 1.74 -0.80 10.51
N GLY A 5 1.63 0.46 10.13
CA GLY A 5 2.54 1.49 10.60
C GLY A 5 2.15 2.85 10.04
N SER A 6 3.12 3.77 10.06
CA SER A 6 2.99 5.06 9.40
C SER A 6 4.23 5.40 8.58
N ILE A 7 4.02 6.19 7.53
CA ILE A 7 5.07 6.72 6.66
C ILE A 7 4.85 8.23 6.60
N LYS A 8 5.92 9.00 6.81
CA LYS A 8 5.90 10.44 6.57
C LYS A 8 6.41 10.71 5.16
N VAL A 9 5.60 11.36 4.35
CA VAL A 9 5.97 11.85 3.02
C VAL A 9 5.73 13.36 3.03
N ASN A 10 6.76 14.15 2.76
CA ASN A 10 6.70 15.61 2.86
C ASN A 10 6.11 16.07 4.22
N SER A 11 5.02 16.84 4.19
CA SER A 11 4.26 17.28 5.38
C SER A 11 3.17 16.31 5.81
N SER A 12 2.87 15.28 5.02
CA SER A 12 1.77 14.34 5.25
C SER A 12 2.21 13.09 6.03
N ILE A 13 1.32 12.61 6.89
CA ILE A 13 1.49 11.34 7.60
C ILE A 13 0.45 10.36 7.07
N PHE A 14 0.92 9.25 6.51
CA PHE A 14 0.08 8.16 6.05
C PHE A 14 0.10 7.04 7.07
N HIS A 15 -1.07 6.51 7.43
CA HIS A 15 -1.21 5.25 8.14
C HIS A 15 -1.46 4.14 7.14
N TYR A 16 -0.74 3.02 7.28
CA TYR A 16 -0.83 1.92 6.33
C TYR A 16 -1.17 0.58 6.98
N TRP A 17 -1.76 -0.28 6.17
CA TRP A 17 -1.95 -1.70 6.46
C TRP A 17 -1.59 -2.51 5.22
N VAL A 18 -0.65 -3.43 5.36
CA VAL A 18 -0.21 -4.32 4.29
C VAL A 18 -0.42 -5.77 4.70
N LYS A 19 -0.98 -6.58 3.80
CA LYS A 19 -0.93 -8.03 3.85
C LYS A 19 -0.08 -8.50 2.66
N TYR A 20 0.94 -9.29 2.92
CA TYR A 20 1.83 -9.84 1.90
C TYR A 20 2.08 -11.33 2.14
N TYR A 21 2.49 -12.06 1.11
CA TYR A 21 2.84 -13.48 1.19
C TYR A 21 4.35 -13.68 1.35
N ASP A 22 4.76 -14.90 1.67
CA ASP A 22 6.19 -15.21 1.78
C ASP A 22 6.86 -15.21 0.39
N GLU A 23 6.15 -15.69 -0.64
CA GLU A 23 6.54 -15.67 -2.05
C GLU A 23 5.59 -14.78 -2.89
N PRO A 24 6.02 -14.27 -4.08
CA PRO A 24 5.16 -13.50 -4.98
C PRO A 24 3.93 -14.27 -5.47
N SER A 25 2.91 -13.54 -5.95
CA SER A 25 1.64 -14.12 -6.43
C SER A 25 1.14 -13.37 -7.66
N GLU A 26 1.12 -14.04 -8.82
CA GLU A 26 0.57 -13.48 -10.07
C GLU A 26 -0.94 -13.19 -9.99
N GLU A 27 -1.68 -13.96 -9.19
CA GLU A 27 -3.14 -13.84 -9.09
C GLU A 27 -3.58 -12.69 -8.17
N TYR A 28 -2.84 -12.47 -7.06
CA TYR A 28 -3.27 -11.59 -5.99
C TYR A 28 -2.25 -10.52 -5.61
N GLY A 29 -1.02 -10.64 -6.08
CA GLY A 29 0.05 -9.70 -5.85
C GLY A 29 -0.13 -8.42 -6.63
N ILE A 30 0.15 -7.28 -6.02
CA ILE A 30 0.32 -6.03 -6.78
C ILE A 30 1.48 -6.23 -7.75
N ASP A 31 1.19 -6.13 -9.05
CA ASP A 31 2.11 -6.39 -10.16
C ASP A 31 2.81 -7.75 -10.08
N GLY A 32 2.08 -8.78 -9.63
CA GLY A 32 2.62 -10.14 -9.44
C GLY A 32 3.51 -10.29 -8.21
N GLY A 33 3.69 -9.23 -7.41
CA GLY A 33 4.50 -9.20 -6.21
C GLY A 33 3.89 -9.95 -5.01
N ARG A 34 4.39 -9.66 -3.81
CA ARG A 34 3.99 -10.36 -2.58
C ARG A 34 2.79 -9.72 -1.89
N ILE A 35 2.58 -8.42 -2.05
CA ILE A 35 1.50 -7.67 -1.41
C ILE A 35 0.17 -8.06 -2.02
N SER A 36 -0.71 -8.65 -1.21
CA SER A 36 -2.07 -9.02 -1.61
C SER A 36 -3.14 -8.04 -1.13
N LYS A 37 -2.82 -7.22 -0.13
CA LYS A 37 -3.65 -6.08 0.28
C LYS A 37 -2.78 -4.92 0.73
N ALA A 38 -3.13 -3.70 0.34
CA ALA A 38 -2.52 -2.48 0.84
C ALA A 38 -3.58 -1.39 0.97
N MET A 39 -3.60 -0.72 2.12
CA MET A 39 -4.44 0.44 2.38
C MET A 39 -3.57 1.57 2.91
N LEU A 40 -3.73 2.76 2.34
CA LEU A 40 -3.17 4.01 2.85
C LEU A 40 -4.30 4.93 3.29
N LYS A 41 -4.16 5.46 4.51
CA LYS A 41 -5.02 6.53 5.03
C LYS A 41 -4.21 7.78 5.33
N ARG A 42 -4.72 8.93 4.92
CA ARG A 42 -4.17 10.25 5.25
C ARG A 42 -5.34 11.13 5.72
N ASP A 43 -5.14 11.85 6.81
CA ASP A 43 -6.17 12.75 7.40
C ASP A 43 -7.53 12.07 7.66
N GLY A 44 -7.50 10.76 7.98
CA GLY A 44 -8.69 9.96 8.25
C GLY A 44 -9.35 9.32 7.02
N GLU A 45 -8.98 9.74 5.81
CA GLU A 45 -9.55 9.26 4.55
C GLU A 45 -8.69 8.16 3.91
N ILE A 46 -9.33 7.23 3.20
CA ILE A 46 -8.62 6.22 2.40
C ILE A 46 -8.22 6.87 1.09
N VAL A 47 -6.91 6.98 0.88
CA VAL A 47 -6.31 7.63 -0.31
C VAL A 47 -5.71 6.64 -1.30
N TYR A 48 -5.58 5.38 -0.90
CA TYR A 48 -5.27 4.24 -1.77
C TYR A 48 -5.77 2.95 -1.11
N ASN A 49 -6.33 2.05 -1.91
CA ASN A 49 -6.75 0.73 -1.46
C ASN A 49 -6.61 -0.31 -2.57
N TYR A 50 -5.97 -1.42 -2.22
CA TYR A 50 -5.88 -2.62 -3.01
C TYR A 50 -6.27 -3.81 -2.12
N ASP A 51 -7.30 -4.56 -2.50
CA ASP A 51 -7.70 -5.82 -1.87
C ASP A 51 -7.79 -6.92 -2.92
N ARG A 52 -6.62 -7.39 -3.39
CA ARG A 52 -6.47 -8.36 -4.49
C ARG A 52 -7.08 -7.89 -5.80
N GLY A 53 -6.97 -6.60 -6.01
CA GLY A 53 -7.61 -5.83 -7.05
C GLY A 53 -7.55 -4.37 -6.62
N LEU A 54 -7.41 -3.46 -7.58
CA LEU A 54 -7.37 -2.04 -7.25
C LEU A 54 -8.79 -1.55 -6.95
N ASP A 55 -9.03 -1.13 -5.71
CA ASP A 55 -10.30 -0.54 -5.30
C ASP A 55 -10.26 0.98 -5.42
N ILE A 56 -9.16 1.59 -4.96
CA ILE A 56 -8.94 3.04 -4.97
C ILE A 56 -7.51 3.30 -5.46
N ALA A 57 -7.39 3.98 -6.60
CA ALA A 57 -6.12 4.47 -7.12
C ALA A 57 -5.52 5.54 -6.21
N PRO A 58 -4.19 5.76 -6.24
CA PRO A 58 -3.55 6.82 -5.46
C PRO A 58 -4.22 8.18 -5.70
N ALA A 59 -4.56 8.87 -4.62
CA ALA A 59 -5.26 10.15 -4.70
C ALA A 59 -4.39 11.29 -5.26
N ASP A 60 -3.08 11.24 -5.02
CA ASP A 60 -2.09 12.24 -5.43
C ASP A 60 -0.64 11.72 -5.38
N GLY A 61 0.30 12.57 -5.78
CA GLY A 61 1.73 12.23 -5.82
C GLY A 61 2.34 11.88 -4.46
N ASP A 62 1.85 12.45 -3.36
CA ASP A 62 2.31 12.05 -2.02
C ASP A 62 1.84 10.62 -1.68
N THR A 63 0.64 10.27 -2.13
CA THR A 63 0.11 8.90 -2.04
C THR A 63 0.89 7.93 -2.91
N ASP A 64 1.30 8.34 -4.12
CA ASP A 64 2.17 7.54 -4.99
C ASP A 64 3.53 7.25 -4.33
N ILE A 65 4.14 8.25 -3.70
CA ILE A 65 5.40 8.08 -2.97
C ILE A 65 5.21 7.12 -1.78
N ALA A 66 4.14 7.28 -1.01
CA ALA A 66 3.83 6.38 0.10
C ALA A 66 3.63 4.94 -0.37
N LEU A 67 2.94 4.73 -1.49
CA LEU A 67 2.75 3.42 -2.11
C LEU A 67 4.09 2.82 -2.59
N ALA A 68 4.93 3.61 -3.25
CA ALA A 68 6.24 3.16 -3.72
C ALA A 68 7.15 2.68 -2.56
N ILE A 69 7.07 3.33 -1.40
CA ILE A 69 7.78 2.89 -0.19
C ILE A 69 7.26 1.53 0.27
N LEU A 70 5.94 1.33 0.31
CA LEU A 70 5.37 0.02 0.67
C LEU A 70 5.76 -1.09 -0.30
N LEU A 71 5.74 -0.80 -1.61
CA LEU A 71 6.17 -1.76 -2.63
C LEU A 71 7.64 -2.13 -2.44
N LYS A 72 8.51 -1.16 -2.18
CA LYS A 72 9.94 -1.43 -1.93
C LYS A 72 10.19 -2.32 -0.71
N ASP A 73 9.39 -2.15 0.35
CA ASP A 73 9.61 -2.85 1.63
C ASP A 73 8.94 -4.22 1.70
N TYR A 74 7.84 -4.43 0.96
CA TYR A 74 6.97 -5.60 1.14
C TYR A 74 6.65 -6.40 -0.11
N ASN A 75 6.90 -5.88 -1.33
CA ASN A 75 6.88 -6.70 -2.54
C ASN A 75 8.22 -7.40 -2.74
#